data_AF-A0A838WGE6-F1
#
_entry.id   AF-A0A838WGE6-F1
#
_cell.length_a   1.000
_cell.length_b   1.000
_cell.length_c   1.000
_cell.angle_alpha   90.00
_cell.angle_beta   90.00
_cell.angle_gamma   90.00
#
_symmetry.space_group_name_H-M   'P 1'
#
loop_
_entity.id
_entity.type
_entity.pdbx_description
1 polymer ?
#
loop_
_entity_poly.entity_id
_entity_poly.type
_entity_poly.pdbx_seq_one_letter_code
_entity_poly.pdbx_strand_id
1 'polypeptide(L)' 'DRLRFGSELVFAMCEEYETEVVIINKSTEETTFEQELVTDMIELITVFSARLYGSRSRKNKKLLDNVAKAVQEST' A
#
# COMPACT_ATOMS: atom_id res chain seq x y z
N ASP A 1 -3.90 1.84 11.95
CA ASP A 1 -2.95 0.72 11.81
C ASP A 1 -2.71 0.40 10.36
N ARG A 2 -1.47 0.31 9.88
CA ARG A 2 -1.14 -0.69 8.85
C ARG A 2 0.34 -0.74 8.50
N LEU A 3 0.91 -1.90 8.76
CA LEU A 3 1.92 -2.49 7.88
C LEU A 3 1.14 -3.19 6.76
N ARG A 4 1.26 -2.73 5.50
CA ARG A 4 0.57 -3.35 4.35
C ARG A 4 1.06 -4.77 4.07
N PHE A 5 2.34 -5.00 4.30
CA PHE A 5 2.97 -6.33 4.22
C PHE A 5 3.90 -6.53 5.42
N GLY A 6 4.05 -7.79 5.84
CA GLY A 6 5.02 -8.17 6.86
C GLY A 6 4.62 -7.85 8.30
N SER A 7 3.36 -7.47 8.56
CA SER A 7 2.84 -7.31 9.92
C SER A 7 3.00 -8.58 10.74
N GLU A 8 2.65 -9.74 10.17
CA GLU A 8 2.79 -11.04 10.83
C GLU A 8 4.24 -11.35 11.20
N LEU A 9 5.19 -11.02 10.33
CA LEU A 9 6.61 -11.20 10.61
C LEU A 9 7.07 -10.29 11.75
N VAL A 10 6.64 -9.03 11.74
CA VAL A 10 6.95 -8.07 12.80
C VAL A 10 6.35 -8.54 14.13
N PHE A 11 5.11 -9.02 14.14
CA PHE A 11 4.46 -9.53 15.35
C PHE A 11 5.13 -10.81 15.87
N ALA A 12 5.52 -11.73 14.98
CA ALA A 12 6.26 -12.92 15.37
C ALA A 12 7.63 -12.57 16.01
N MET A 13 8.31 -11.54 15.48
CA MET A 13 9.53 -11.04 16.11
C MET A 13 9.24 -10.43 17.48
N CYS A 14 8.20 -9.61 17.62
CA CYS A 14 7.83 -9.04 18.92
C CYS A 14 7.48 -10.13 19.94
N GLU A 15 6.76 -11.18 19.53
CA GLU A 15 6.42 -12.33 20.37
C GLU A 15 7.67 -13.07 20.87
N GLU A 16 8.63 -13.36 19.97
CA GLU A 16 9.90 -14.02 20.32
C GLU A 16 10.71 -13.24 21.36
N TYR A 17 10.64 -11.90 21.34
CA TYR A 17 11.34 -11.03 22.28
C TYR A 17 10.44 -10.53 23.42
N GLU A 18 9.33 -11.20 23.70
CA GLU A 18 8.39 -10.87 24.78
C GLU A 18 7.95 -9.39 24.78
N THR A 19 7.85 -8.81 23.58
CA THR A 19 7.50 -7.40 23.37
C THR A 19 6.02 -7.26 23.08
N GLU A 20 5.31 -6.55 23.95
CA GLU A 20 3.89 -6.25 23.76
C GLU A 20 3.69 -5.22 22.64
N VAL A 21 2.81 -5.56 21.69
CA VAL A 21 2.41 -4.64 20.62
C VAL A 21 1.06 -4.03 20.97
N VAL A 22 1.07 -2.73 21.29
CA VAL A 22 -0.15 -1.98 21.60
C VAL A 22 -0.62 -1.17 20.39
N ILE A 23 -1.81 -1.49 19.91
CA ILE A 23 -2.49 -0.77 18.83
C ILE A 23 -3.40 0.31 19.43
N ILE A 24 -2.98 1.57 19.33
CA ILE A 24 -3.67 2.71 19.97
C ILE A 24 -4.79 3.26 19.09
N ASN A 25 -4.60 3.26 17.77
CA ASN A 25 -5.50 3.87 16.79
C ASN A 25 -5.94 2.84 15.74
N LYS A 26 -6.76 1.88 16.19
CA LYS A 26 -7.51 1.01 15.29
C LYS A 26 -8.56 1.87 14.60
N SER A 27 -8.25 2.30 13.38
CA SER A 27 -9.09 3.21 12.60
C SER A 27 -10.51 2.66 12.53
N THR A 28 -11.46 3.40 13.11
CA THR A 28 -12.92 3.23 12.92
C THR A 28 -13.43 3.92 11.67
N GLU A 29 -12.53 4.49 10.86
CA GLU A 29 -12.89 5.14 9.60
C GLU A 29 -13.49 4.10 8.64
N GLU A 30 -14.67 4.40 8.10
CA GLU A 30 -15.39 3.58 7.11
C GLU A 30 -14.71 3.63 5.73
N THR A 31 -13.38 3.47 5.67
CA THR A 31 -12.74 3.14 4.40
C THR A 31 -13.14 1.72 4.04
N THR A 32 -13.76 1.58 2.87
CA THR A 32 -14.15 0.25 2.41
C THR A 32 -12.89 -0.58 2.15
N PHE A 33 -13.01 -1.90 2.31
CA PHE A 33 -11.95 -2.83 1.95
C PHE A 33 -11.42 -2.57 0.52
N GLU A 34 -12.31 -2.26 -0.42
CA GLU A 34 -11.97 -1.92 -1.80
C GLU A 34 -11.12 -0.65 -1.90
N GLN A 35 -11.46 0.42 -1.17
CA GLN A 35 -10.68 1.66 -1.16
C GLN A 35 -9.27 1.44 -0.59
N GLU A 36 -9.16 0.64 0.47
CA GLU A 36 -7.87 0.29 1.04
C GLU A 36 -7.02 -0.56 0.08
N LEU A 37 -7.64 -1.52 -0.60
CA LEU A 37 -6.98 -2.40 -1.57
C LEU A 37 -6.47 -1.61 -2.77
N VAL A 38 -7.29 -0.71 -3.32
CA VAL A 38 -6.91 0.15 -4.44
C VAL A 38 -5.72 1.03 -4.07
N THR A 39 -5.74 1.61 -2.87
CA THR A 39 -4.64 2.45 -2.36
C THR A 39 -3.32 1.67 -2.31
N ASP A 40 -3.36 0.44 -1.78
CA ASP A 40 -2.18 -0.43 -1.70
C ASP A 40 -1.62 -0.81 -3.06
N MET A 41 -2.51 -1.12 -4.00
CA MET A 41 -2.09 -1.47 -5.35
C MET A 41 -1.47 -0.27 -6.07
N ILE A 42 -1.99 0.94 -5.88
CA ILE A 42 -1.40 2.16 -6.48
C ILE A 42 0.00 2.41 -5.93
N GLU A 43 0.21 2.29 -4.62
CA GLU A 43 1.55 2.42 -4.00
C GLU A 43 2.52 1.39 -4.58
N LEU A 44 2.08 0.13 -4.64
CA LEU A 44 2.88 -0.98 -5.15
C LEU A 44 3.26 -0.77 -6.61
N ILE A 45 2.28 -0.46 -7.47
CA ILE A 45 2.51 -0.15 -8.88
C ILE A 45 3.50 1.00 -9.03
N THR A 46 3.37 2.06 -8.23
CA THR A 46 4.27 3.23 -8.26
C THR A 46 5.72 2.86 -7.97
N VAL A 47 5.96 2.02 -6.96
CA VAL A 47 7.31 1.53 -6.64
C VAL A 47 7.87 0.65 -7.75
N PHE A 48 7.08 -0.32 -8.23
CA PHE A 48 7.53 -1.24 -9.28
C PHE A 48 7.76 -0.53 -10.62
N SER A 49 6.90 0.40 -11.00
CA SER A 49 7.03 1.14 -12.25
C SER A 49 8.24 2.06 -12.25
N ALA A 50 8.54 2.70 -11.11
CA ALA A 50 9.77 3.47 -10.92
C ALA A 50 11.02 2.60 -11.03
N ARG A 51 10.99 1.36 -10.51
CA ARG A 51 12.09 0.39 -10.64
C ARG A 51 12.25 -0.14 -12.07
N LEU A 52 11.16 -0.49 -12.74
CA LEU A 52 11.17 -1.06 -14.09
C LEU A 52 11.55 -0.05 -15.17
N TYR A 53 11.03 1.17 -15.07
CA TYR A 53 11.17 2.17 -16.12
C TYR A 53 12.07 3.34 -15.75
N GLY A 54 12.43 3.49 -14.47
CA GLY A 54 13.04 4.69 -13.92
C GLY A 54 11.99 5.71 -13.49
N SER A 55 12.16 6.31 -12.30
CA SER A 55 11.17 7.23 -11.70
C SER A 55 10.82 8.43 -12.59
N ARG A 56 11.78 8.95 -13.36
CA ARG A 56 11.60 10.09 -14.27
C ARG A 56 11.25 9.72 -15.72
N SER A 57 11.06 8.43 -16.01
CA SER A 57 10.77 7.98 -17.37
C SER A 57 9.39 8.41 -17.83
N ARG A 58 9.29 8.79 -19.11
CA ARG A 58 8.00 9.06 -19.77
C ARG A 58 7.07 7.84 -19.74
N LYS A 59 7.63 6.62 -19.77
CA LYS A 59 6.87 5.37 -19.64
C LYS A 59 6.29 5.21 -18.24
N ASN A 60 7.05 5.54 -17.20
CA ASN A 60 6.57 5.55 -15.82
C ASN A 60 5.40 6.53 -15.65
N LYS A 61 5.58 7.77 -16.11
CA LYS A 61 4.51 8.79 -16.07
C LYS A 61 3.23 8.31 -16.77
N LYS A 62 3.35 7.82 -18.00
CA LYS A 62 2.19 7.34 -18.78
C LYS A 62 1.47 6.17 -18.09
N LEU A 63 2.20 5.24 -17.48
CA LEU A 63 1.60 4.14 -16.73
C LEU A 63 0.77 4.66 -15.55
N LEU A 64 1.35 5.55 -14.73
CA LEU A 64 0.68 6.09 -13.55
C LEU A 64 -0.55 6.92 -13.92
N ASP A 65 -0.46 7.74 -14.98
CA ASP A 65 -1.59 8.51 -15.50
C ASP A 65 -2.75 7.58 -15.93
N ASN A 66 -2.43 6.47 -16.61
CA ASN A 66 -3.42 5.48 -17.04
C ASN A 66 -4.07 4.74 -15.86
N VAL A 67 -3.28 4.39 -14.84
CA VAL A 67 -3.78 3.72 -13.63
C VAL A 67 -4.70 4.64 -12.85
N ALA A 68 -4.31 5.90 -12.66
CA ALA A 68 -5.14 6.91 -12.00
C ALA A 68 -6.47 7.11 -12.74
N LYS A 69 -6.43 7.15 -14.08
CA LYS A 69 -7.63 7.26 -14.90
C LYS A 69 -8.54 6.04 -14.77
N ALA A 70 -7.99 4.82 -14.82
CA ALA A 70 -8.77 3.59 -14.69
C ALA A 70 -9.47 3.48 -13.32
N VAL A 71 -8.82 3.95 -12.24
CA VAL A 71 -9.42 3.98 -10.90
C VAL A 71 -10.60 4.96 -10.84
N GLN A 72 -10.47 6.14 -11.46
CA GLN A 72 -11.55 7.13 -11.56
C GLN A 72 -12.73 6.66 -12.41
N GLU A 73 -12.49 5.85 -13.45
CA GLU A 73 -13.56 5.27 -14.29
C GLU A 73 -14.30 4.12 -13.61
N SER A 74 -13.73 3.53 -12.54
CA SER A 74 -14.29 2.36 -11.84
C SER A 74 -14.95 2.71 -10.50
N THR A 75 -14.93 3.97 -10.09
CA THR A 75 -15.51 4.51 -8.84
C THR A 75 -16.65 5.45 -9.16
#